data_AF-A0AAV4QAZ0-F1
#
_entry.id   AF-A0AAV4QAZ0-F1
#
_cell.length_a   1.000
_cell.length_b   1.000
_cell.length_c   1.000
_cell.angle_alpha   90.00
_cell.angle_beta   90.00
_cell.angle_gamma   90.00
#
_symmetry.space_group_name_H-M   'P 1'
#
loop_
_entity.id
_entity.type
_entity.pdbx_description
1 polymer ?
#
loop_
_entity_poly.entity_id
_entity_poly.type
_entity_poly.pdbx_seq_one_letter_code
_entity_poly.pdbx_strand_id
1 'polypeptide(L)'
;MERMVYNRLNWYLESHSLLAEEQAGFRKFKSTAHHVTRFSQAIKDALDSKQVLTAIAVDLKSAFGKKISFLMGDPQRYGTTLKINLWHHDNHYDAIKSIKDFFGSN
;
A
#
# COMPACT_ATOMS: atom_id res chain seq x y z
N MET A 1 -10.52 14.58 -8.99
CA MET A 1 -9.19 14.36 -9.58
C MET A 1 -8.53 13.08 -9.09
N GLU A 2 -8.43 12.91 -7.77
CA GLU A 2 -7.68 11.83 -7.12
C GLU A 2 -8.03 10.43 -7.65
N ARG A 3 -9.32 10.11 -7.81
CA ARG A 3 -9.77 8.82 -8.34
C ARG A 3 -9.27 8.51 -9.76
N MET A 4 -9.09 9.53 -10.59
CA MET A 4 -8.54 9.38 -11.94
C MET A 4 -7.04 9.06 -11.90
N VAL A 5 -6.29 9.77 -11.07
CA VAL A 5 -4.86 9.53 -10.84
C VAL A 5 -4.65 8.13 -10.24
N TYR A 6 -5.42 7.79 -9.21
CA TYR A 6 -5.42 6.45 -8.59
C TYR A 6 -5.65 5.35 -9.63
N ASN A 7 -6.68 5.46 -10.46
CA ASN A 7 -6.99 4.44 -11.46
C ASN A 7 -5.86 4.27 -12.49
N ARG A 8 -5.26 5.37 -12.96
CA ARG A 8 -4.17 5.31 -13.95
C ARG A 8 -2.87 4.75 -13.36
N LEU A 9 -2.53 5.15 -12.14
CA LEU A 9 -1.36 4.63 -11.43
C LEU A 9 -1.53 3.14 -11.13
N ASN A 10 -2.70 2.74 -10.63
CA ASN A 10 -2.97 1.34 -10.32
C ASN A 10 -2.91 0.46 -11.58
N TRP A 11 -3.45 0.93 -12.71
CA TRP A 11 -3.32 0.22 -13.99
C TRP A 11 -1.85 0.03 -14.39
N TYR A 12 -1.00 1.05 -14.23
CA TYR A 12 0.41 0.97 -14.58
C TYR A 12 1.16 -0.04 -13.70
N LEU A 13 0.98 0.05 -12.38
CA LEU A 13 1.62 -0.84 -11.41
C LEU A 13 1.24 -2.31 -11.62
N GLU A 14 -0.03 -2.58 -11.93
CA GLU A 14 -0.53 -3.94 -12.19
C GLU A 14 -0.03 -4.48 -13.53
N SER A 15 -0.12 -3.69 -14.61
CA SER A 15 0.28 -4.12 -15.97
C SER A 15 1.78 -4.39 -16.13
N HIS A 16 2.61 -3.81 -15.26
CA HIS A 16 4.06 -3.98 -15.27
C HIS A 16 4.54 -4.89 -14.12
N SER A 17 3.63 -5.56 -13.42
CA SER A 17 3.94 -6.48 -12.30
C SER A 17 4.83 -5.86 -11.22
N LEU A 18 4.65 -4.57 -10.95
CA LEU A 18 5.44 -3.83 -9.95
C LEU A 18 4.93 -4.05 -8.52
N LEU A 19 3.75 -4.67 -8.36
CA LEU A 19 3.20 -5.08 -7.07
C LEU A 19 3.42 -6.57 -6.87
N ALA A 20 3.96 -6.94 -5.71
CA ALA A 20 4.12 -8.35 -5.33
C ALA A 20 2.77 -9.08 -5.43
N GLU A 21 2.79 -10.32 -5.92
CA GLU A 21 1.56 -11.10 -6.13
C GLU A 21 0.84 -11.36 -4.81
N GLU A 22 1.62 -11.53 -3.74
CA GLU A 22 1.17 -11.77 -2.39
C GLU A 22 0.55 -10.54 -1.74
N GLN A 23 0.77 -9.32 -2.25
CA GLN A 23 0.16 -8.13 -1.67
C GLN A 23 -1.33 -8.10 -1.99
N ALA A 24 -2.20 -8.15 -0.97
CA ALA A 24 -3.66 -8.08 -1.14
C ALA A 24 -4.28 -6.74 -0.70
N GLY A 25 -3.59 -5.98 0.15
CA GLY A 25 -4.12 -4.71 0.69
C GLY A 25 -4.34 -3.67 -0.40
N PHE A 26 -5.50 -2.99 -0.35
CA PHE A 26 -5.89 -1.88 -1.23
C PHE A 26 -5.88 -2.18 -2.74
N ARG A 27 -5.90 -3.46 -3.13
CA ARG A 27 -5.97 -3.92 -4.53
C ARG A 27 -7.36 -4.43 -4.86
N LYS A 28 -7.82 -4.14 -6.09
CA LYS A 28 -9.11 -4.66 -6.56
C LYS A 28 -9.06 -6.17 -6.65
N PHE A 29 -10.17 -6.82 -6.29
CA PHE A 29 -10.34 -8.28 -6.34
C PHE A 29 -9.38 -9.09 -5.46
N LYS A 30 -8.67 -8.45 -4.54
CA LYS A 30 -7.90 -9.12 -3.49
C LYS A 30 -8.41 -8.67 -2.12
N SER A 31 -8.52 -9.62 -1.20
CA SER A 31 -9.01 -9.38 0.16
C SER A 31 -8.08 -10.03 1.18
N THR A 32 -8.20 -9.60 2.43
CA THR A 32 -7.51 -10.22 3.56
C THR A 32 -7.88 -11.68 3.74
N ALA A 33 -9.05 -12.11 3.25
CA ALA A 33 -9.46 -13.50 3.27
C ALA A 33 -8.47 -14.40 2.51
N HIS A 34 -7.89 -13.92 1.40
CA HIS A 34 -6.87 -14.68 0.67
C HIS A 34 -5.63 -14.96 1.54
N HIS A 35 -5.20 -13.99 2.36
CA HIS A 35 -4.07 -14.17 3.26
C HIS A 35 -4.40 -15.17 4.37
N VAL A 36 -5.59 -15.07 4.96
CA VAL A 36 -6.04 -16.01 6.00
C VAL A 36 -6.12 -17.42 5.42
N THR A 37 -6.73 -17.61 4.25
CA THR A 37 -6.84 -18.92 3.61
C THR A 37 -5.45 -19.51 3.32
N ARG A 38 -4.53 -18.73 2.74
CA ARG A 38 -3.16 -19.20 2.46
C ARG A 38 -2.41 -19.56 3.74
N PHE A 39 -2.55 -18.76 4.80
CA PHE A 39 -1.92 -19.03 6.09
C PHE A 39 -2.50 -20.27 6.76
N SER A 40 -3.82 -20.43 6.76
CA SER A 40 -4.48 -21.63 7.26
C SER A 40 -4.05 -22.89 6.49
N GLN A 41 -3.85 -22.80 5.18
CA GLN A 41 -3.33 -23.91 4.39
C GLN A 41 -1.89 -24.25 4.79
N ALA A 42 -1.02 -23.25 4.92
CA ALA A 42 0.36 -23.47 5.37
C ALA A 42 0.45 -24.14 6.76
N ILE A 43 -0.47 -23.79 7.67
CA ILE A 43 -0.58 -24.47 8.97
C ILE A 43 -0.96 -25.94 8.79
N LYS A 44 -1.96 -26.24 7.97
CA LYS A 44 -2.40 -27.63 7.70
C LYS A 44 -1.28 -28.46 7.10
N ASP A 45 -0.61 -27.94 6.08
CA ASP A 45 0.48 -28.64 5.39
C ASP A 45 1.65 -28.95 6.34
N ALA A 46 1.99 -28.02 7.24
CA ALA A 46 3.01 -28.24 8.26
C ALA A 46 2.59 -29.30 9.29
N LEU A 47 1.33 -29.30 9.73
CA LEU A 47 0.79 -30.31 10.63
C LEU A 47 0.82 -31.70 9.99
N ASP A 48 0.35 -31.83 8.75
CA ASP A 48 0.28 -33.09 8.01
C ASP A 48 1.68 -33.67 7.76
N SER A 49 2.67 -32.81 7.52
CA SER A 49 4.08 -33.18 7.33
C SER A 49 4.89 -33.33 8.62
N LYS A 50 4.26 -33.14 9.80
CA LYS A 50 4.91 -33.13 11.12
C LYS A 50 6.07 -32.12 11.21
N GLN A 51 5.95 -31.00 10.51
CA GLN A 51 6.89 -29.91 10.52
C GLN A 51 6.45 -28.79 11.48
N VAL A 52 7.40 -27.96 11.89
CA VAL A 52 7.12 -26.76 12.68
C VAL A 52 7.04 -25.55 11.74
N LEU A 53 5.90 -24.86 11.76
CA LEU A 53 5.73 -23.57 11.08
C LEU A 53 6.01 -22.43 12.07
N THR A 54 6.86 -21.48 11.69
CA THR A 54 7.04 -20.22 12.44
C THR A 54 6.60 -19.05 11.58
N ALA A 55 5.70 -18.22 12.13
CA ALA A 55 5.20 -17.02 11.46
C ALA A 55 5.70 -15.76 12.17
N ILE A 56 6.15 -14.77 11.40
CA ILE A 56 6.57 -13.46 11.91
C ILE A 56 5.56 -12.43 11.42
N ALA A 57 4.82 -11.84 12.37
CA ALA A 57 3.91 -10.73 12.09
C ALA A 57 4.60 -9.41 12.44
N VAL A 58 4.80 -8.55 11.44
CA VAL A 58 5.41 -7.22 11.61
C VAL A 58 4.38 -6.15 11.30
N ASP A 59 4.10 -5.28 12.27
CA ASP A 59 3.28 -4.10 12.08
C ASP A 59 4.16 -2.83 12.02
N LEU A 60 3.84 -1.93 11.08
CA LEU A 60 4.61 -0.71 10.85
C LEU A 60 3.87 0.51 11.40
N LYS A 61 4.40 1.09 12.49
CA LYS A 61 3.85 2.32 13.07
C LYS A 61 3.94 3.49 12.07
N SER A 62 2.80 4.17 11.84
CA SER A 62 2.70 5.40 11.02
C SER A 62 3.17 5.23 9.57
N ALA A 63 2.74 4.15 8.90
CA ALA A 63 3.09 3.85 7.50
C ALA A 63 2.79 4.99 6.50
N PHE A 64 1.78 5.82 6.75
CA PHE A 64 1.43 6.96 5.90
C PHE A 64 2.17 8.26 6.27
N GLY A 65 2.64 8.42 7.51
CA GLY A 65 3.23 9.68 7.98
C GLY A 65 4.72 9.84 7.66
N LYS A 66 5.55 8.86 8.02
CA LYS A 66 7.02 8.97 7.89
C LYS A 66 7.57 8.53 6.53
N LYS A 67 6.82 7.72 5.78
CA LYS A 67 7.30 7.15 4.50
C LYS A 67 7.09 8.07 3.32
N ILE A 68 6.06 8.92 3.31
CA ILE A 68 5.78 9.78 2.15
C ILE A 68 6.93 10.76 1.92
N SER A 69 7.51 11.38 2.95
CA SER A 69 8.68 12.25 2.81
C SER A 69 9.92 11.51 2.29
N PHE A 70 10.13 10.26 2.72
CA PHE A 70 11.23 9.41 2.23
C PHE A 70 11.03 9.00 0.76
N LEU A 71 9.82 8.60 0.36
CA LEU A 71 9.49 8.22 -1.01
C LEU A 71 9.57 9.41 -1.99
N MET A 72 9.30 10.63 -1.51
CA MET A 72 9.40 11.85 -2.30
C MET A 72 10.83 12.38 -2.44
N GLY A 73 11.78 11.90 -1.63
CA GLY A 73 13.17 12.38 -1.59
C GLY A 73 14.09 11.83 -2.68
N ASP A 74 13.69 10.78 -3.40
CA ASP A 74 14.47 10.20 -4.50
C ASP A 74 13.62 9.98 -5.77
N PRO A 75 13.46 11.04 -6.59
CA PRO A 75 12.66 10.99 -7.81
C PRO A 75 13.23 10.10 -8.92
N GLN A 76 14.52 9.74 -8.86
CA GLN A 76 15.19 8.97 -9.91
C GLN A 76 15.01 7.45 -9.75
N ARG A 77 14.72 6.99 -8.52
CA ARG A 77 14.60 5.56 -8.21
C ARG A 77 13.28 4.92 -8.67
N TYR A 78 12.25 5.74 -8.93
CA TYR A 78 10.95 5.30 -9.43
C TYR A 78 10.52 6.20 -10.60
N GLY A 79 10.76 5.75 -11.84
CA GLY A 79 10.72 6.53 -13.10
C GLY A 79 9.39 7.17 -13.52
N THR A 80 8.38 7.27 -12.66
CA THR A 80 7.07 7.89 -12.92
C THR A 80 6.85 9.21 -12.16
N THR A 81 7.83 9.65 -11.38
CA THR A 81 7.66 10.67 -10.33
C THR A 81 7.67 12.13 -10.81
N LEU A 82 8.29 12.42 -11.97
CA LEU A 82 8.59 13.80 -12.40
C LEU A 82 7.37 14.63 -12.86
N LYS A 83 6.28 14.03 -13.34
CA LYS A 83 5.07 14.78 -13.75
C LYS A 83 3.97 14.84 -12.68
N ILE A 84 3.98 13.91 -11.72
CA ILE A 84 2.98 13.84 -10.64
C ILE A 84 3.34 14.81 -9.51
N ASN A 85 4.64 15.02 -9.25
CA ASN A 85 5.10 15.91 -8.18
C ASN A 85 4.76 17.39 -8.38
N LEU A 86 4.70 17.86 -9.63
CA LEU A 86 4.25 19.23 -9.94
C LEU A 86 2.76 19.43 -9.63
N TRP A 87 1.96 18.37 -9.61
CA TRP A 87 0.51 18.43 -9.40
C TRP A 87 0.10 18.18 -7.93
N HIS A 88 0.93 17.43 -7.19
CA HIS A 88 0.67 17.09 -5.79
C HIS A 88 1.13 18.15 -4.79
N HIS A 89 2.14 18.96 -5.11
CA HIS A 89 2.61 20.02 -4.19
C HIS A 89 1.51 21.05 -3.90
N ASP A 90 0.67 21.36 -4.90
CA ASP A 90 -0.41 22.34 -4.77
C ASP A 90 -1.63 21.79 -4.01
N ASN A 91 -1.88 20.47 -4.07
CA ASN A 91 -3.06 19.85 -3.44
C ASN A 91 -2.81 19.26 -2.04
N HIS A 92 -1.54 19.11 -1.63
CA HIS A 92 -1.20 18.46 -0.36
C HIS A 92 -1.55 19.31 0.87
N TYR A 93 -1.50 20.64 0.76
CA TYR A 93 -1.87 21.55 1.84
C TYR A 93 -3.37 21.49 2.15
N ASP A 94 -4.22 21.40 1.13
CA ASP A 94 -5.68 21.41 1.30
C ASP A 94 -6.24 20.06 1.77
N ALA A 95 -5.67 18.94 1.31
CA ALA A 95 -6.10 17.61 1.74
C ALA A 95 -5.74 17.31 3.21
N ILE A 96 -4.55 17.73 3.66
CA ILE A 96 -4.13 17.57 5.06
C ILE A 96 -4.93 18.50 5.97
N LYS A 97 -5.29 19.71 5.51
CA LYS A 97 -6.13 20.64 6.26
C LYS A 97 -7.56 20.12 6.41
N SER A 98 -8.17 19.61 5.34
CA SER A 98 -9.52 19.03 5.37
C SER A 98 -9.64 17.79 6.27
N ILE A 99 -8.59 16.94 6.30
CA ILE A 99 -8.55 15.79 7.22
C ILE A 99 -8.38 16.24 8.68
N LYS A 100 -7.56 17.26 8.95
CA LYS A 100 -7.43 17.81 10.31
C LYS A 100 -8.70 18.50 10.79
N ASP A 101 -9.41 19.21 9.92
CA ASP A 101 -10.68 19.86 10.25
C ASP A 101 -11.79 18.81 10.48
N PHE A 102 -11.75 17.66 9.80
CA PHE A 102 -12.69 16.55 10.00
C PHE A 102 -12.45 15.77 11.32
N PHE A 103 -11.20 15.70 11.80
CA PHE A 103 -10.86 15.04 13.07
C PHE A 103 -10.61 16.00 14.24
N GLY A 104 -10.82 17.31 14.03
CA GLY A 104 -10.37 18.38 14.93
C GLY A 104 -11.46 19.35 15.39
N SER A 105 -12.69 18.90 15.55
CA SER A 105 -13.73 19.65 16.25
C SER A 105 -14.49 18.73 17.20
N ASN A 106 -14.31 18.96 18.50
CA ASN A 106 -15.26 18.55 19.55
C ASN A 106 -16.66 19.06 19.21
#